data_AF-A0A1F3SZK2-F1
#
_entry.id   AF-A0A1F3SZK2-F1
#
_cell.length_a   1.000
_cell.length_b   1.000
_cell.length_c   1.000
_cell.angle_alpha   90.00
_cell.angle_beta   90.00
_cell.angle_gamma   90.00
#
_symmetry.space_group_name_H-M   'P 1'
#
loop_
_entity.id
_entity.type
_entity.pdbx_description
1 polymer ?
#
loop_
_entity_poly.entity_id
_entity_poly.type
_entity_poly.pdbx_seq_one_letter_code
_entity_poly.pdbx_strand_id
1 'polypeptide(L)'
;MMRKDLILHLSLVFVIALMTGCSFSSSTSEQQTVPSPTVSESSNARAVKVLFKTPTFDNPSGSFDTPSGLSGMTTKAVRLYKPDGELLASTGDATWPGWLVDVEVGISGSNNSAATNANCARFATADDAANGKCYKTPAADADAFDCSAPEGYYRVSEVDCLSDTIREGDGTAGDGVTIRATFNRDTTRLGSAENVMAIVEYSASALSVPNEASPCFTKGRFSAEACSDLTWKAFLRSSTAETGVAPFLMLVPPSVGVVNRTDKKAGSGMSTKKIILPLAADPTLQVFQLSRIRSRLTKNDKTLTEVCRKNDTTAGNSPLCAGLILYSITFYRI
;
A
#
# COMPACT_ATOMS: atom_id res chain seq x y z
N MET A 1 1.59 -39.36 45.88
CA MET A 1 2.17 -38.05 46.23
C MET A 1 3.69 -38.18 46.09
N MET A 2 4.20 -38.03 44.87
CA MET A 2 5.61 -38.22 44.52
C MET A 2 5.88 -37.56 43.17
N ARG A 3 7.08 -36.98 43.03
CA ARG A 3 7.70 -36.39 41.82
C ARG A 3 7.28 -34.96 41.42
N LYS A 4 7.91 -33.97 42.05
CA LYS A 4 8.17 -32.65 41.43
C LYS A 4 9.65 -32.21 41.44
N ASP A 5 10.54 -32.88 42.18
CA ASP A 5 11.89 -32.36 42.39
C ASP A 5 12.99 -32.92 41.46
N LEU A 6 12.67 -33.82 40.52
CA LEU A 6 13.68 -34.44 39.65
C LEU A 6 13.94 -33.69 38.33
N ILE A 7 13.08 -32.75 37.92
CA ILE A 7 13.21 -32.08 36.61
C ILE A 7 14.03 -30.78 36.69
N LEU A 8 14.13 -30.16 37.87
CA LEU A 8 14.85 -28.90 38.03
C LEU A 8 16.38 -29.04 38.02
N HIS A 9 16.92 -30.22 38.33
CA HIS A 9 18.38 -30.44 38.39
C HIS A 9 19.01 -30.91 37.06
N LEU A 10 18.21 -31.33 36.08
CA LEU A 10 18.75 -31.73 34.77
C LEU A 10 18.98 -30.54 33.82
N SER A 11 18.36 -29.39 34.08
CA SER A 11 18.41 -28.22 33.18
C SER A 11 19.58 -27.28 33.45
N LEU A 12 20.28 -27.41 34.58
CA LEU A 12 21.38 -26.50 34.95
C LEU A 12 22.76 -26.99 34.46
N VAL A 13 22.91 -28.29 34.14
CA VAL A 13 24.20 -28.86 33.71
C VAL A 13 24.43 -28.70 32.19
N PHE A 14 23.38 -28.48 31.40
CA PHE A 14 23.51 -28.37 29.93
C PHE A 14 23.92 -26.96 29.44
N VAL A 15 23.86 -25.94 30.29
CA VAL A 15 24.17 -24.55 29.88
C VAL A 15 25.65 -24.19 30.04
N ILE A 16 26.43 -24.97 30.81
CA ILE A 16 27.86 -24.65 31.07
C ILE A 16 28.82 -25.33 30.07
N ALA A 17 28.37 -26.32 29.29
CA ALA A 17 29.24 -27.08 28.38
C ALA A 17 29.38 -26.52 26.95
N LEU A 18 28.84 -25.33 26.65
CA LEU A 18 28.87 -24.72 25.29
C LEU A 18 29.76 -23.46 25.19
N MET A 19 30.58 -23.16 26.20
CA MET A 19 31.42 -21.94 26.25
C MET A 19 32.92 -22.20 26.07
N THR A 20 33.34 -23.36 25.57
CA THR A 20 34.75 -23.65 25.29
C THR A 20 34.98 -23.96 23.81
N GLY A 21 35.62 -23.02 23.10
CA GLY A 21 36.43 -23.33 21.92
C GLY A 21 36.00 -22.68 20.62
N CYS A 22 36.33 -21.41 20.43
CA CYS A 22 36.74 -20.89 19.11
C CYS A 22 38.01 -20.06 19.31
N SER A 23 39.16 -20.72 19.18
CA SER A 23 40.44 -20.05 19.06
C SER A 23 40.51 -19.38 17.69
N PHE A 24 40.38 -18.06 17.64
CA PHE A 24 40.64 -17.29 16.44
C PHE A 24 42.15 -17.18 16.25
N SER A 25 42.69 -17.98 15.32
CA SER A 25 44.01 -17.70 14.73
C SER A 25 43.92 -16.37 13.97
N SER A 26 44.71 -15.39 14.40
CA SER A 26 44.93 -14.14 13.69
C SER A 26 45.69 -14.41 12.39
N SER A 27 44.97 -14.70 11.30
CA SER A 27 45.50 -14.63 9.95
C SER A 27 45.45 -13.17 9.49
N THR A 28 46.60 -12.55 9.33
CA THR A 28 46.78 -11.29 8.59
C THR A 28 46.32 -11.50 7.15
N SER A 29 45.09 -11.10 6.85
CA SER A 29 44.58 -10.98 5.48
C SER A 29 45.23 -9.75 4.87
N GLU A 30 46.02 -9.94 3.82
CA GLU A 30 46.32 -8.87 2.88
C GLU A 30 44.98 -8.29 2.40
N GLN A 31 44.80 -6.99 2.58
CA GLN A 31 43.67 -6.24 2.02
C GLN A 31 43.86 -6.22 0.49
N GLN A 32 43.31 -7.22 -0.18
CA GLN A 32 43.07 -7.14 -1.61
C GLN A 32 42.05 -6.03 -1.82
N THR A 33 42.50 -4.89 -2.31
CA THR A 33 41.67 -3.76 -2.72
C THR A 33 40.81 -4.21 -3.88
N VAL A 34 39.61 -4.72 -3.57
CA VAL A 34 38.56 -4.91 -4.57
C VAL A 34 38.22 -3.51 -5.07
N PRO A 35 38.42 -3.20 -6.37
CA PRO A 35 38.01 -1.92 -6.90
C PRO A 35 36.50 -1.78 -6.69
N SER A 36 36.10 -0.74 -5.95
CA SER A 36 34.68 -0.36 -5.88
C SER A 36 34.21 -0.15 -7.32
N PRO A 37 33.11 -0.80 -7.75
CA PRO A 37 32.57 -0.56 -9.07
C PRO A 37 32.30 0.93 -9.18
N THR A 38 33.01 1.59 -10.09
CA THR A 38 32.78 2.98 -10.40
C THR A 38 31.47 3.03 -11.18
N VAL A 39 30.37 3.18 -10.46
CA VAL A 39 29.07 3.46 -11.08
C VAL A 39 29.18 4.87 -11.62
N SER A 40 29.42 5.00 -12.92
CA SER A 40 29.26 6.28 -13.61
C SER A 40 27.81 6.73 -13.38
N GLU A 41 27.62 7.78 -12.58
CA GLU A 41 26.32 8.45 -12.44
C GLU A 41 26.00 9.15 -13.76
N SER A 42 25.54 8.38 -14.74
CA SER A 42 24.71 8.93 -15.79
C SER A 42 23.48 9.49 -15.10
N SER A 43 23.27 10.80 -15.22
CA SER A 43 22.06 11.65 -15.12
C SER A 43 20.67 11.09 -14.70
N ASN A 44 20.58 9.94 -14.04
CA ASN A 44 19.36 9.20 -13.77
C ASN A 44 19.18 9.13 -12.27
N ALA A 45 18.22 9.89 -11.76
CA ALA A 45 17.90 9.93 -10.33
C ALA A 45 17.82 8.51 -9.74
N ARG A 46 18.52 8.26 -8.63
CA ARG A 46 18.50 6.97 -7.92
C ARG A 46 17.20 6.73 -7.16
N ALA A 47 16.46 7.80 -6.87
CA ALA A 47 15.19 7.73 -6.16
C ALA A 47 14.17 8.67 -6.78
N VAL A 48 12.92 8.22 -6.81
CA VAL A 48 11.77 9.02 -7.27
C VAL A 48 10.58 8.82 -6.36
N LYS A 49 9.88 9.89 -6.07
CA LYS A 49 8.66 9.94 -5.27
C LYS A 49 7.49 10.30 -6.18
N VAL A 50 6.43 9.50 -6.12
CA VAL A 50 5.13 9.79 -6.71
C VAL A 50 4.21 10.22 -5.59
N LEU A 51 3.64 11.42 -5.70
CA LEU A 51 2.65 11.95 -4.77
C LEU A 51 1.26 11.60 -5.30
N PHE A 52 0.50 10.80 -4.56
CA PHE A 52 -0.88 10.45 -4.90
C PHE A 52 -1.83 11.61 -4.58
N LYS A 53 -1.58 12.72 -5.25
CA LYS A 53 -2.24 13.99 -5.09
C LYS A 53 -2.46 14.65 -6.45
N THR A 54 -3.60 15.32 -6.62
CA THR A 54 -3.87 16.24 -7.72
C THR A 54 -3.63 17.68 -7.26
N PRO A 55 -3.21 18.58 -8.17
CA PRO A 55 -3.11 20.00 -7.85
C PRO A 55 -4.46 20.55 -7.42
N THR A 56 -4.49 21.28 -6.31
CA THR A 56 -5.62 22.08 -5.85
C THR A 56 -5.29 23.56 -5.96
N PHE A 57 -6.29 24.44 -5.83
CA PHE A 57 -6.08 25.89 -5.89
C PHE A 57 -5.01 26.35 -4.88
N ASP A 58 -5.08 25.82 -3.65
CA ASP A 58 -4.16 26.17 -2.56
C ASP A 58 -2.86 25.36 -2.57
N ASN A 59 -2.76 24.31 -3.40
CA ASN A 59 -1.60 23.45 -3.44
C ASN A 59 -1.39 22.85 -4.84
N PRO A 60 -0.58 23.48 -5.70
CA PRO A 60 -0.37 23.04 -7.08
C PRO A 60 0.52 21.78 -7.19
N SER A 61 0.85 21.11 -6.08
CA SER A 61 1.70 19.93 -6.09
C SER A 61 0.89 18.64 -6.21
N GLY A 62 1.48 17.65 -6.90
CA GLY A 62 0.85 16.36 -7.14
C GLY A 62 1.44 15.66 -8.36
N SER A 63 1.56 14.33 -8.29
CA SER A 63 2.05 13.57 -9.44
C SER A 63 1.01 13.39 -10.53
N PHE A 64 -0.26 13.66 -10.28
CA PHE A 64 -1.35 13.43 -11.22
C PHE A 64 -2.02 14.76 -11.55
N ASP A 65 -2.40 14.96 -12.82
CA ASP A 65 -3.26 16.08 -13.15
C ASP A 65 -4.68 15.82 -12.64
N THR A 66 -5.40 16.89 -12.31
CA THR A 66 -6.81 16.80 -11.97
C THR A 66 -7.52 16.14 -13.14
N PRO A 67 -8.11 14.95 -12.97
CA PRO A 67 -8.74 14.28 -14.08
C PRO A 67 -9.86 15.18 -14.62
N SER A 68 -9.76 15.60 -15.88
CA SER A 68 -10.80 16.36 -16.57
C SER A 68 -11.98 15.42 -16.86
N GLY A 69 -12.71 15.09 -15.79
CA GLY A 69 -13.79 14.11 -15.74
C GLY A 69 -13.30 12.67 -15.86
N LEU A 70 -12.96 12.00 -14.75
CA LEU A 70 -12.61 10.57 -14.81
C LEU A 70 -13.26 9.75 -13.69
N SER A 71 -14.28 9.02 -14.12
CA SER A 71 -14.80 7.80 -13.51
C SER A 71 -14.35 6.65 -14.41
N GLY A 72 -13.45 5.77 -13.94
CA GLY A 72 -13.21 4.46 -14.58
C GLY A 72 -12.08 4.38 -15.61
N MET A 73 -11.02 5.17 -15.48
CA MET A 73 -9.79 5.02 -16.28
C MET A 73 -8.54 4.94 -15.39
N THR A 74 -7.46 4.34 -15.91
CA THR A 74 -6.14 4.48 -15.27
C THR A 74 -5.64 5.91 -15.46
N THR A 75 -5.09 6.50 -14.39
CA THR A 75 -4.44 7.82 -14.46
C THR A 75 -2.94 7.63 -14.29
N LYS A 76 -2.15 8.16 -15.22
CA LYS A 76 -0.69 8.11 -15.15
C LYS A 76 -0.15 9.33 -14.40
N ALA A 77 0.94 9.11 -13.68
CA ALA A 77 1.71 10.19 -13.09
C ALA A 77 2.33 11.04 -14.21
N VAL A 78 2.11 12.34 -14.14
CA VAL A 78 2.69 13.36 -15.03
C VAL A 78 3.87 14.10 -14.41
N ARG A 79 4.08 13.97 -13.10
CA ARG A 79 5.18 14.59 -12.35
C ARG A 79 5.80 13.61 -11.38
N LEU A 80 7.12 13.67 -11.26
CA LEU A 80 7.92 12.94 -10.29
C LEU A 80 8.62 13.93 -9.37
N TYR A 81 8.79 13.53 -8.13
CA TYR A 81 9.43 14.32 -7.09
C TYR A 81 10.68 13.61 -6.58
N LYS A 82 11.59 14.36 -5.99
CA LYS A 82 12.66 13.81 -5.15
C LYS A 82 12.06 13.32 -3.82
N PRO A 83 12.77 12.47 -3.06
CA PRO A 83 12.29 12.02 -1.75
C PRO A 83 11.97 13.15 -0.75
N ASP A 84 12.63 14.30 -0.88
CA ASP A 84 12.39 15.51 -0.06
C ASP A 84 11.13 16.30 -0.48
N GLY A 85 10.50 15.94 -1.60
CA GLY A 85 9.31 16.59 -2.13
C GLY A 85 9.56 17.69 -3.17
N GLU A 86 10.81 17.98 -3.53
CA GLU A 86 11.10 18.88 -4.66
C GLU A 86 10.73 18.24 -5.99
N LEU A 87 10.30 19.03 -6.97
CA LEU A 87 10.00 18.54 -8.31
C LEU A 87 11.29 17.99 -8.96
N LEU A 88 11.21 16.76 -9.47
CA LEU A 88 12.32 16.08 -10.15
C LEU A 88 12.16 16.15 -11.68
N ALA A 89 10.98 15.78 -12.17
CA ALA A 89 10.70 15.70 -13.61
C ALA A 89 9.21 15.77 -13.88
N SER A 90 8.84 16.21 -15.08
CA SER A 90 7.48 16.09 -15.64
C SER A 90 7.51 15.23 -16.90
N THR A 91 6.35 14.71 -17.32
CA THR A 91 6.26 13.89 -18.54
C THR A 91 6.75 14.66 -19.75
N GLY A 92 7.65 14.04 -20.52
CA GLY A 92 8.29 14.66 -21.68
C GLY A 92 9.62 15.36 -21.36
N ASP A 93 9.96 15.54 -20.08
CA ASP A 93 11.24 16.13 -19.68
C ASP A 93 12.39 15.11 -19.85
N ALA A 94 13.55 15.59 -20.28
CA ALA A 94 14.78 14.79 -20.34
C ALA A 94 15.26 14.31 -18.97
N THR A 95 14.74 14.89 -17.88
CA THR A 95 15.07 14.53 -16.49
C THR A 95 14.23 13.37 -15.96
N TRP A 96 13.26 12.86 -16.72
CA TRP A 96 12.51 11.66 -16.34
C TRP A 96 13.48 10.46 -16.26
N PRO A 97 13.60 9.78 -15.11
CA PRO A 97 14.57 8.71 -14.95
C PRO A 97 14.29 7.55 -15.90
N GLY A 98 15.26 7.20 -16.74
CA GLY A 98 15.05 6.23 -17.81
C GLY A 98 14.67 4.81 -17.36
N TRP A 99 14.91 4.47 -16.09
CA TRP A 99 14.59 3.18 -15.48
C TRP A 99 13.14 3.05 -15.00
N LEU A 100 12.39 4.15 -14.90
CA LEU A 100 10.96 4.15 -14.58
C LEU A 100 10.19 4.58 -15.83
N VAL A 101 9.41 3.68 -16.42
CA VAL A 101 8.63 3.96 -17.62
C VAL A 101 7.39 4.78 -17.25
N ASP A 102 6.60 4.28 -16.30
CA ASP A 102 5.43 4.98 -15.79
C ASP A 102 5.04 4.50 -14.39
N VAL A 103 4.19 5.31 -13.75
CA VAL A 103 3.42 4.94 -12.58
C VAL A 103 1.98 5.34 -12.84
N GLU A 104 1.06 4.42 -12.61
CA GLU A 104 -0.37 4.64 -12.82
C GLU A 104 -1.19 4.15 -11.63
N VAL A 105 -2.35 4.75 -11.48
CA VAL A 105 -3.37 4.32 -10.54
C VAL A 105 -4.61 3.90 -11.32
N GLY A 106 -5.08 2.68 -11.08
CA GLY A 106 -6.31 2.13 -11.64
C GLY A 106 -7.50 2.52 -10.77
N ILE A 107 -8.49 3.19 -11.37
CA ILE A 107 -9.60 3.85 -10.69
C ILE A 107 -10.92 3.16 -11.05
N SER A 108 -11.87 3.17 -10.10
CA SER A 108 -13.25 2.75 -10.32
C SER A 108 -14.03 3.69 -11.24
N GLY A 109 -14.98 3.16 -12.03
CA GLY A 109 -16.01 3.90 -12.73
C GLY A 109 -16.66 3.14 -13.89
N SER A 110 -17.54 3.81 -14.64
CA SER A 110 -18.45 3.20 -15.63
C SER A 110 -17.79 2.38 -16.74
N ASN A 111 -16.53 2.70 -17.07
CA ASN A 111 -15.74 1.99 -18.09
C ASN A 111 -14.77 0.94 -17.50
N ASN A 112 -14.66 0.87 -16.17
CA ASN A 112 -13.99 -0.21 -15.47
C ASN A 112 -15.04 -1.22 -15.04
N SER A 113 -15.29 -2.23 -15.87
CA SER A 113 -16.26 -3.31 -15.58
C SER A 113 -15.90 -4.10 -14.31
N ALA A 114 -14.68 -3.93 -13.81
CA ALA A 114 -14.17 -4.53 -12.59
C ALA A 114 -14.24 -3.59 -11.37
N ALA A 115 -14.76 -2.37 -11.48
CA ALA A 115 -15.14 -1.51 -10.35
C ALA A 115 -16.11 -0.40 -10.78
N THR A 116 -17.41 -0.67 -10.85
CA THR A 116 -18.34 0.24 -11.56
C THR A 116 -18.77 1.48 -10.77
N ASN A 117 -18.57 1.53 -9.45
CA ASN A 117 -18.88 2.71 -8.63
C ASN A 117 -17.67 3.64 -8.56
N ALA A 118 -17.73 4.79 -9.23
CA ALA A 118 -16.67 5.80 -9.24
C ALA A 118 -16.27 6.35 -7.85
N ASN A 119 -17.14 6.20 -6.85
CA ASN A 119 -16.82 6.57 -5.47
C ASN A 119 -16.01 5.50 -4.73
N CYS A 120 -15.80 4.29 -5.27
CA CYS A 120 -14.96 3.29 -4.61
C CYS A 120 -13.52 3.76 -4.49
N ALA A 121 -12.93 4.27 -5.57
CA ALA A 121 -11.59 4.83 -5.58
C ALA A 121 -11.54 6.06 -6.47
N ARG A 122 -10.99 7.17 -5.98
CA ARG A 122 -10.80 8.44 -6.72
C ARG A 122 -9.93 9.40 -5.93
N PHE A 123 -9.58 10.55 -6.51
CA PHE A 123 -9.04 11.66 -5.73
C PHE A 123 -10.16 12.32 -4.91
N ALA A 124 -9.84 12.70 -3.67
CA ALA A 124 -10.76 13.38 -2.76
C ALA A 124 -11.10 14.78 -3.29
N THR A 125 -12.36 15.15 -3.16
CA THR A 125 -12.89 16.48 -3.48
C THR A 125 -12.90 17.35 -2.23
N ALA A 126 -13.12 18.66 -2.40
CA ALA A 126 -13.38 19.57 -1.28
C ALA A 126 -14.53 19.07 -0.38
N ASP A 127 -15.57 18.46 -0.95
CA ASP A 127 -16.69 17.91 -0.18
C ASP A 127 -16.29 16.71 0.66
N ASP A 128 -15.37 15.86 0.20
CA ASP A 128 -14.86 14.76 1.04
C ASP A 128 -14.08 15.30 2.23
N ALA A 129 -13.29 16.35 2.02
CA ALA A 129 -12.49 17.00 3.05
C ALA A 129 -13.37 17.72 4.09
N ALA A 130 -14.42 18.41 3.65
CA ALA A 130 -15.31 19.14 4.55
C ALA A 130 -16.31 18.22 5.28
N ASN A 131 -16.86 17.22 4.58
CA ASN A 131 -18.06 16.50 5.00
C ASN A 131 -17.82 15.02 5.33
N GLY A 132 -16.60 14.47 5.17
CA GLY A 132 -16.32 13.09 5.55
C GLY A 132 -16.44 12.88 7.06
N LYS A 133 -17.53 12.24 7.51
CA LYS A 133 -17.80 11.95 8.92
C LYS A 133 -17.95 10.46 9.22
N CYS A 134 -17.68 10.13 10.48
CA CYS A 134 -17.86 8.83 11.11
C CYS A 134 -18.87 8.99 12.24
N TYR A 135 -19.71 7.98 12.45
CA TYR A 135 -20.78 8.05 13.44
C TYR A 135 -20.58 7.00 14.54
N LYS A 136 -20.73 7.41 15.80
CA LYS A 136 -20.66 6.48 16.95
C LYS A 136 -21.82 5.48 16.92
N THR A 137 -23.00 5.97 16.54
CA THR A 137 -24.23 5.22 16.37
C THR A 137 -24.94 5.66 15.09
N PRO A 138 -25.71 4.77 14.43
CA PRO A 138 -26.42 5.06 13.18
C PRO A 138 -27.38 6.27 13.18
N ALA A 139 -27.73 6.82 14.35
CA ALA A 139 -28.94 7.62 14.52
C ALA A 139 -28.76 9.06 15.01
N ALA A 140 -27.55 9.54 15.33
CA ALA A 140 -27.36 10.87 15.90
C ALA A 140 -26.17 11.64 15.31
N ASP A 141 -26.45 12.78 14.66
CA ASP A 141 -25.45 13.74 14.16
C ASP A 141 -24.57 14.33 15.28
N ALA A 142 -25.10 14.37 16.51
CA ALA A 142 -24.37 14.85 17.69
C ALA A 142 -23.10 14.03 17.99
N ASP A 143 -23.01 12.80 17.46
CA ASP A 143 -21.88 11.88 17.66
C ASP A 143 -20.98 11.75 16.42
N ALA A 144 -21.15 12.63 15.44
CA ALA A 144 -20.26 12.66 14.28
C ALA A 144 -18.84 13.11 14.68
N PHE A 145 -17.83 12.47 14.09
CA PHE A 145 -16.43 12.90 14.18
C PHE A 145 -15.75 12.80 12.81
N ASP A 146 -14.63 13.51 12.66
CA ASP A 146 -13.95 13.63 11.38
C ASP A 146 -13.25 12.33 10.98
N CYS A 147 -13.47 11.91 9.74
CA CYS A 147 -12.75 10.83 9.09
C CYS A 147 -12.72 11.01 7.56
N SER A 148 -12.66 12.28 7.18
CA SER A 148 -12.48 12.77 5.83
C SER A 148 -11.17 12.33 5.20
N ALA A 149 -11.08 12.45 3.87
CA ALA A 149 -9.80 12.50 3.18
C ALA A 149 -9.43 13.96 2.89
N PRO A 150 -8.16 14.35 3.09
CA PRO A 150 -7.70 15.66 2.65
C PRO A 150 -7.91 15.82 1.14
N GLU A 151 -8.33 17.01 0.72
CA GLU A 151 -8.64 17.31 -0.68
C GLU A 151 -7.45 17.00 -1.60
N GLY A 152 -7.77 16.44 -2.78
CA GLY A 152 -6.82 16.11 -3.83
C GLY A 152 -6.04 14.82 -3.60
N TYR A 153 -6.10 14.18 -2.43
CA TYR A 153 -5.40 12.91 -2.19
C TYR A 153 -6.19 11.71 -2.71
N TYR A 154 -5.48 10.70 -3.19
CA TYR A 154 -6.10 9.47 -3.66
C TYR A 154 -6.67 8.66 -2.50
N ARG A 155 -7.95 8.30 -2.60
CA ARG A 155 -8.68 7.60 -1.54
C ARG A 155 -9.47 6.42 -2.08
N VAL A 156 -9.50 5.35 -1.29
CA VAL A 156 -10.31 4.15 -1.49
C VAL A 156 -11.30 4.06 -0.33
N SER A 157 -12.58 3.86 -0.64
CA SER A 157 -13.69 3.79 0.32
C SER A 157 -14.35 2.42 0.16
N GLU A 158 -14.11 1.52 1.12
CA GLU A 158 -14.63 0.16 1.05
C GLU A 158 -16.16 0.12 1.04
N VAL A 159 -16.81 1.07 1.72
CA VAL A 159 -18.27 1.21 1.75
C VAL A 159 -18.83 1.54 0.37
N ASP A 160 -18.09 2.33 -0.43
CA ASP A 160 -18.47 2.60 -1.82
C ASP A 160 -18.15 1.43 -2.75
N CYS A 161 -17.15 0.63 -2.39
CA CYS A 161 -16.77 -0.57 -3.11
C CYS A 161 -17.77 -1.74 -2.90
N LEU A 162 -18.73 -1.63 -1.97
CA LEU A 162 -19.71 -2.67 -1.64
C LEU A 162 -20.76 -2.96 -2.72
N SER A 163 -20.86 -2.16 -3.77
CA SER A 163 -21.92 -2.31 -4.78
C SER A 163 -21.66 -3.46 -5.76
N ASP A 164 -21.50 -4.73 -5.33
CA ASP A 164 -21.48 -6.02 -6.09
C ASP A 164 -20.67 -6.11 -7.41
N THR A 165 -19.82 -5.14 -7.72
CA THR A 165 -19.28 -4.96 -9.09
C THR A 165 -17.76 -4.82 -9.13
N ILE A 166 -17.10 -5.08 -7.99
CA ILE A 166 -15.64 -4.97 -7.93
C ILE A 166 -15.00 -6.33 -8.05
N ARG A 167 -14.26 -6.52 -9.14
CA ARG A 167 -13.43 -7.70 -9.33
C ARG A 167 -12.35 -7.73 -8.26
N GLU A 168 -12.19 -8.89 -7.66
CA GLU A 168 -11.09 -9.17 -6.76
C GLU A 168 -9.76 -8.99 -7.51
N GLY A 169 -8.87 -8.18 -6.95
CA GLY A 169 -7.54 -7.97 -7.51
C GLY A 169 -6.76 -9.27 -7.53
N ASP A 170 -6.39 -9.74 -8.71
CA ASP A 170 -5.64 -10.97 -8.93
C ASP A 170 -4.27 -10.71 -9.59
N GLY A 171 -3.88 -9.43 -9.67
CA GLY A 171 -2.63 -9.00 -10.27
C GLY A 171 -2.74 -8.82 -11.78
N THR A 172 -3.92 -9.02 -12.40
CA THR A 172 -4.10 -8.83 -13.84
C THR A 172 -4.30 -7.37 -14.21
N ALA A 173 -4.34 -7.09 -15.53
CA ALA A 173 -4.65 -5.76 -16.06
C ALA A 173 -6.05 -5.26 -15.67
N GLY A 174 -6.99 -6.17 -15.43
CA GLY A 174 -8.40 -5.87 -15.20
C GLY A 174 -8.78 -5.74 -13.75
N ASP A 175 -7.82 -5.54 -12.85
CA ASP A 175 -8.09 -5.31 -11.43
C ASP A 175 -8.79 -3.95 -11.21
N GLY A 176 -9.79 -3.92 -10.34
CA GLY A 176 -10.67 -2.75 -10.17
C GLY A 176 -10.00 -1.54 -9.53
N VAL A 177 -9.12 -1.77 -8.54
CA VAL A 177 -8.37 -0.72 -7.84
C VAL A 177 -6.91 -1.16 -7.73
N THR A 178 -6.01 -0.41 -8.38
CA THR A 178 -4.59 -0.79 -8.48
C THR A 178 -3.66 0.41 -8.39
N ILE A 179 -2.42 0.15 -7.97
CA ILE A 179 -1.26 1.00 -8.27
C ILE A 179 -0.33 0.14 -9.11
N ARG A 180 0.19 0.69 -10.21
CA ARG A 180 1.14 -0.03 -11.07
C ARG A 180 2.33 0.86 -11.37
N ALA A 181 3.52 0.29 -11.28
CA ALA A 181 4.76 0.91 -11.73
C ALA A 181 5.43 0.00 -12.75
N THR A 182 5.83 0.59 -13.88
CA THR A 182 6.51 -0.11 -14.96
C THR A 182 7.96 0.34 -14.99
N PHE A 183 8.89 -0.60 -14.88
CA PHE A 183 10.33 -0.35 -14.90
C PHE A 183 10.91 -0.71 -16.26
N ASN A 184 11.90 0.06 -16.71
CA ASN A 184 12.67 -0.29 -17.89
C ASN A 184 13.79 -1.25 -17.50
N ARG A 185 13.80 -2.45 -18.09
CA ARG A 185 14.80 -3.50 -17.82
C ARG A 185 16.00 -3.46 -18.77
N ASP A 186 16.13 -2.41 -19.57
CA ASP A 186 17.39 -2.08 -20.24
C ASP A 186 18.49 -1.88 -19.20
N THR A 187 19.54 -2.71 -19.26
CA THR A 187 20.63 -2.73 -18.29
C THR A 187 21.48 -1.45 -18.29
N THR A 188 21.36 -0.63 -19.32
CA THR A 188 21.97 0.71 -19.35
C THR A 188 21.24 1.72 -18.47
N ARG A 189 19.98 1.42 -18.09
CA ARG A 189 19.11 2.28 -17.30
C ARG A 189 18.91 1.75 -15.88
N LEU A 190 18.66 0.45 -15.75
CA LEU A 190 18.52 -0.27 -14.49
C LEU A 190 19.45 -1.47 -14.53
N GLY A 191 20.55 -1.41 -13.78
CA GLY A 191 21.62 -2.40 -13.82
C GLY A 191 21.12 -3.81 -13.55
N SER A 192 21.78 -4.82 -14.13
CA SER A 192 21.38 -6.23 -13.98
C SER A 192 21.43 -6.73 -12.54
N ALA A 193 22.24 -6.09 -11.68
CA ALA A 193 22.36 -6.40 -10.26
C ALA A 193 21.49 -5.49 -9.36
N GLU A 194 20.77 -4.52 -9.92
CA GLU A 194 19.99 -3.56 -9.15
C GLU A 194 18.60 -4.10 -8.82
N ASN A 195 18.20 -3.92 -7.57
CA ASN A 195 16.83 -4.10 -7.10
C ASN A 195 16.16 -2.73 -6.93
N VAL A 196 14.85 -2.74 -6.71
CA VAL A 196 14.12 -1.52 -6.37
C VAL A 196 13.47 -1.68 -5.01
N MET A 197 13.70 -0.75 -4.10
CA MET A 197 12.92 -0.63 -2.87
C MET A 197 11.77 0.35 -3.09
N ALA A 198 10.53 -0.13 -2.96
CA ALA A 198 9.34 0.70 -2.93
C ALA A 198 8.97 1.03 -1.47
N ILE A 199 8.77 2.31 -1.18
CA ILE A 199 8.30 2.82 0.12
C ILE A 199 6.92 3.42 -0.11
N VAL A 200 5.88 2.80 0.46
CA VAL A 200 4.50 3.26 0.33
C VAL A 200 4.09 3.99 1.61
N GLU A 201 3.58 5.21 1.46
CA GLU A 201 3.01 6.03 2.53
C GLU A 201 1.50 6.09 2.38
N TYR A 202 0.77 5.66 3.40
CA TYR A 202 -0.70 5.63 3.39
C TYR A 202 -1.28 5.78 4.80
N SER A 203 -2.55 6.14 4.91
CA SER A 203 -3.35 5.95 6.11
C SER A 203 -4.50 5.01 5.80
N ALA A 204 -4.87 4.15 6.73
CA ALA A 204 -5.98 3.24 6.54
C ALA A 204 -6.98 3.37 7.68
N SER A 205 -8.20 2.95 7.40
CA SER A 205 -9.17 2.64 8.44
C SER A 205 -8.64 1.56 9.37
N ALA A 206 -9.06 1.68 10.61
CA ALA A 206 -8.82 0.72 11.66
C ALA A 206 -10.15 0.35 12.32
N LEU A 207 -11.21 0.25 11.52
CA LEU A 207 -12.40 -0.48 11.97
C LEU A 207 -11.94 -1.86 12.46
N SER A 208 -12.44 -2.26 13.63
CA SER A 208 -12.12 -3.57 14.15
C SER A 208 -12.72 -4.62 13.22
N VAL A 209 -11.87 -5.24 12.42
CA VAL A 209 -12.21 -6.46 11.68
C VAL A 209 -11.79 -7.64 12.56
N PRO A 210 -12.52 -8.76 12.51
CA PRO A 210 -13.77 -9.05 13.23
C PRO A 210 -13.58 -9.09 14.77
N ASN A 211 -14.67 -9.12 15.53
CA ASN A 211 -14.65 -9.34 17.00
C ASN A 211 -14.00 -10.68 17.44
N GLU A 212 -13.64 -11.54 16.48
CA GLU A 212 -13.03 -12.84 16.72
C GLU A 212 -11.78 -13.02 15.87
N ALA A 213 -10.68 -13.44 16.51
CA ALA A 213 -9.46 -13.86 15.82
C ALA A 213 -9.59 -15.25 15.18
N SER A 214 -10.72 -15.95 15.38
CA SER A 214 -10.96 -17.30 14.87
C SER A 214 -10.89 -17.39 13.33
N PRO A 215 -11.38 -16.42 12.53
CA PRO A 215 -11.29 -16.49 11.07
C PRO A 215 -9.86 -16.28 10.58
N CYS A 216 -9.06 -15.50 11.30
CA CYS A 216 -7.64 -15.27 11.02
C CYS A 216 -6.79 -16.54 11.08
N PHE A 217 -7.16 -17.49 11.94
CA PHE A 217 -6.39 -18.71 12.20
C PHE A 217 -7.22 -19.95 11.88
N THR A 218 -7.51 -20.15 10.60
CA THR A 218 -8.29 -21.31 10.15
C THR A 218 -7.38 -22.54 10.04
N LYS A 219 -7.71 -23.62 10.76
CA LYS A 219 -6.94 -24.89 10.75
C LYS A 219 -5.45 -24.72 11.10
N GLY A 220 -5.14 -23.82 12.02
CA GLY A 220 -3.77 -23.52 12.45
C GLY A 220 -2.93 -22.75 11.41
N ARG A 221 -3.55 -22.26 10.33
CA ARG A 221 -2.90 -21.40 9.33
C ARG A 221 -3.39 -19.98 9.48
N PHE A 222 -2.47 -19.04 9.53
CA PHE A 222 -2.80 -17.63 9.45
C PHE A 222 -3.24 -17.28 8.03
N SER A 223 -4.43 -16.71 7.89
CA SER A 223 -4.89 -16.06 6.66
C SER A 223 -5.00 -14.58 6.96
N ALA A 224 -4.12 -13.77 6.39
CA ALA A 224 -4.20 -12.33 6.56
C ALA A 224 -5.43 -11.75 5.84
N GLU A 225 -5.83 -12.34 4.71
CA GLU A 225 -7.11 -12.02 4.08
C GLU A 225 -8.25 -12.26 5.05
N ALA A 226 -8.13 -13.29 5.91
CA ALA A 226 -8.85 -13.61 7.16
C ALA A 226 -9.27 -12.45 8.07
N CYS A 227 -8.41 -11.44 8.11
CA CYS A 227 -8.26 -10.54 9.25
C CYS A 227 -8.51 -9.08 8.93
N SER A 228 -8.66 -8.74 7.65
CA SER A 228 -8.80 -7.36 7.26
C SER A 228 -9.67 -7.22 6.02
N ASP A 229 -10.61 -6.30 6.09
CA ASP A 229 -11.40 -5.82 4.96
C ASP A 229 -10.57 -4.98 3.98
N LEU A 230 -9.35 -4.59 4.39
CA LEU A 230 -8.46 -3.68 3.69
C LEU A 230 -7.20 -4.39 3.24
N THR A 231 -7.34 -5.58 2.66
CA THR A 231 -6.18 -6.35 2.20
C THR A 231 -5.76 -5.93 0.80
N TRP A 232 -4.46 -5.70 0.63
CA TRP A 232 -3.81 -5.46 -0.66
C TRP A 232 -2.77 -6.55 -0.92
N LYS A 233 -2.60 -6.92 -2.19
CA LYS A 233 -1.56 -7.85 -2.63
C LYS A 233 -0.61 -7.15 -3.58
N ALA A 234 0.67 -7.47 -3.44
CA ALA A 234 1.71 -7.05 -4.33
C ALA A 234 2.07 -8.16 -5.31
N PHE A 235 2.17 -7.80 -6.57
CA PHE A 235 2.51 -8.65 -7.69
C PHE A 235 3.73 -8.08 -8.40
N LEU A 236 4.59 -8.97 -8.89
CA LEU A 236 5.74 -8.61 -9.69
C LEU A 236 5.67 -9.46 -10.97
N ARG A 237 5.60 -8.79 -12.11
CA ARG A 237 5.21 -9.41 -13.40
C ARG A 237 6.16 -9.03 -14.52
N SER A 238 6.23 -9.88 -15.51
CA SER A 238 6.95 -9.66 -16.76
C SER A 238 6.23 -8.73 -17.73
N SER A 239 4.91 -8.54 -17.61
CA SER A 239 4.17 -7.56 -18.42
C SER A 239 2.83 -7.20 -17.79
N THR A 240 2.18 -6.16 -18.33
CA THR A 240 0.81 -5.79 -17.91
C THR A 240 -0.24 -6.81 -18.33
N ALA A 241 0.01 -7.55 -19.42
CA ALA A 241 -0.89 -8.56 -19.96
C ALA A 241 -0.75 -9.94 -19.29
N GLU A 242 0.28 -10.13 -18.46
CA GLU A 242 0.50 -11.41 -17.77
C GLU A 242 -0.64 -11.73 -16.79
N THR A 243 -1.11 -12.98 -16.82
CA THR A 243 -2.20 -13.50 -16.00
C THR A 243 -1.73 -14.65 -15.13
N GLY A 244 -2.39 -14.86 -13.98
CA GLY A 244 -2.10 -15.99 -13.09
C GLY A 244 -0.82 -15.84 -12.27
N VAL A 245 -0.34 -14.60 -12.09
CA VAL A 245 0.85 -14.31 -11.29
C VAL A 245 0.51 -14.44 -9.80
N ALA A 246 1.29 -15.25 -9.08
CA ALA A 246 1.13 -15.35 -7.64
C ALA A 246 1.56 -14.04 -6.95
N PRO A 247 0.81 -13.57 -5.95
CA PRO A 247 1.26 -12.44 -5.14
C PRO A 247 2.52 -12.83 -4.36
N PHE A 248 3.53 -11.96 -4.35
CA PHE A 248 4.78 -12.23 -3.61
C PHE A 248 4.79 -11.58 -2.22
N LEU A 249 3.90 -10.61 -1.99
CA LEU A 249 3.73 -9.95 -0.70
C LEU A 249 2.26 -9.60 -0.49
N MET A 250 1.81 -9.68 0.76
CA MET A 250 0.53 -9.14 1.18
C MET A 250 0.75 -7.89 2.03
N LEU A 251 0.06 -6.83 1.67
CA LEU A 251 0.02 -5.58 2.42
C LEU A 251 -1.29 -5.55 3.20
N VAL A 252 -1.17 -5.80 4.50
CA VAL A 252 -2.24 -5.45 5.45
C VAL A 252 -1.86 -4.11 6.08
N PRO A 253 -2.72 -3.09 5.98
CA PRO A 253 -2.55 -1.85 6.72
C PRO A 253 -2.26 -2.13 8.19
N PRO A 254 -1.27 -1.49 8.80
CA PRO A 254 -1.04 -1.67 10.22
C PRO A 254 -2.27 -1.15 10.98
N SER A 255 -2.95 -2.04 11.68
CA SER A 255 -4.04 -1.71 12.59
C SER A 255 -3.46 -1.13 13.88
N VAL A 256 -3.00 0.12 13.84
CA VAL A 256 -2.60 0.84 15.05
C VAL A 256 -3.36 2.15 15.11
N GLY A 257 -4.55 2.08 15.69
CA GLY A 257 -5.43 3.23 15.92
C GLY A 257 -6.86 2.91 15.57
N VAL A 258 -7.53 2.11 16.39
CA VAL A 258 -8.95 1.70 16.23
C VAL A 258 -9.82 2.91 15.87
N VAL A 259 -10.85 2.74 15.01
CA VAL A 259 -11.98 3.68 14.97
C VAL A 259 -12.61 3.68 16.35
N ASN A 260 -12.11 4.53 17.23
CA ASN A 260 -12.47 4.56 18.62
C ASN A 260 -13.66 5.50 18.75
N ARG A 261 -14.83 4.88 18.80
CA ARG A 261 -16.13 5.51 19.03
C ARG A 261 -16.20 6.34 20.32
N THR A 262 -15.40 6.00 21.33
CA THR A 262 -15.34 6.72 22.60
C THR A 262 -14.41 7.92 22.51
N ASP A 263 -13.22 7.73 21.93
CA ASP A 263 -12.18 8.78 21.83
C ASP A 263 -12.32 9.64 20.56
N LYS A 264 -13.32 9.37 19.72
CA LYS A 264 -13.56 10.04 18.42
C LYS A 264 -12.33 10.03 17.50
N LYS A 265 -11.61 8.90 17.45
CA LYS A 265 -10.43 8.72 16.59
C LYS A 265 -10.81 7.91 15.35
N ALA A 266 -10.34 8.33 14.18
CA ALA A 266 -10.49 7.61 12.93
C ALA A 266 -9.14 7.38 12.25
N GLY A 267 -9.00 6.20 11.64
CA GLY A 267 -7.79 5.80 10.92
C GLY A 267 -6.55 5.55 11.80
N SER A 268 -5.54 4.92 11.22
CA SER A 268 -4.29 4.51 11.88
C SER A 268 -3.20 5.59 11.89
N GLY A 269 -3.52 6.84 11.56
CA GLY A 269 -2.51 7.83 11.17
C GLY A 269 -1.73 7.41 9.91
N MET A 270 -0.71 8.18 9.52
CA MET A 270 0.15 7.84 8.38
C MET A 270 1.09 6.70 8.75
N SER A 271 1.19 5.72 7.85
CA SER A 271 2.01 4.52 7.98
C SER A 271 2.90 4.35 6.76
N THR A 272 4.05 3.71 6.99
CA THR A 272 5.05 3.46 5.96
C THR A 272 5.30 1.97 5.82
N LYS A 273 5.29 1.45 4.58
CA LYS A 273 5.70 0.08 4.27
C LYS A 273 6.82 0.09 3.25
N LYS A 274 7.87 -0.70 3.52
CA LYS A 274 9.01 -0.91 2.64
C LYS A 274 8.89 -2.28 1.99
N ILE A 275 9.07 -2.33 0.67
CA ILE A 275 8.95 -3.52 -0.15
C ILE A 275 10.20 -3.60 -1.01
N ILE A 276 10.94 -4.69 -0.94
CA ILE A 276 12.05 -4.94 -1.85
C ILE A 276 11.49 -5.68 -3.07
N LEU A 277 11.69 -5.12 -4.25
CA LEU A 277 11.36 -5.69 -5.54
C LEU A 277 12.63 -6.38 -6.07
N PRO A 278 12.68 -7.73 -6.08
CA PRO A 278 13.88 -8.49 -6.43
C PRO A 278 14.11 -8.54 -7.94
N LEU A 279 14.18 -7.37 -8.59
CA LEU A 279 14.33 -7.25 -10.05
C LEU A 279 15.65 -7.86 -10.54
N ALA A 280 16.71 -7.84 -9.74
CA ALA A 280 18.00 -8.43 -10.11
C ALA A 280 17.93 -9.95 -10.26
N ALA A 281 16.99 -10.62 -9.59
CA ALA A 281 16.85 -12.07 -9.65
C ALA A 281 16.24 -12.55 -10.98
N ASP A 282 15.48 -11.70 -11.68
CA ASP A 282 14.83 -12.02 -12.93
C ASP A 282 14.73 -10.77 -13.84
N PRO A 283 15.46 -10.73 -14.96
CA PRO A 283 15.47 -9.58 -15.86
C PRO A 283 14.14 -9.37 -16.58
N THR A 284 13.25 -10.38 -16.62
CA THR A 284 11.96 -10.27 -17.28
C THR A 284 10.95 -9.47 -16.45
N LEU A 285 11.12 -9.42 -15.13
CA LEU A 285 10.22 -8.71 -14.22
C LEU A 285 10.34 -7.19 -14.42
N GLN A 286 9.23 -6.56 -14.82
CA GLN A 286 9.20 -5.13 -15.12
C GLN A 286 7.98 -4.40 -14.55
N VAL A 287 6.94 -5.11 -14.11
CA VAL A 287 5.73 -4.48 -13.59
C VAL A 287 5.55 -4.82 -12.12
N PHE A 288 5.64 -3.82 -11.26
CA PHE A 288 5.16 -3.90 -9.89
C PHE A 288 3.70 -3.45 -9.84
N GLN A 289 2.85 -4.23 -9.19
CA GLN A 289 1.44 -3.89 -9.02
C GLN A 289 1.00 -4.14 -7.58
N LEU A 290 0.32 -3.16 -7.00
CA LEU A 290 -0.49 -3.32 -5.80
C LEU A 290 -1.95 -3.38 -6.22
N SER A 291 -2.64 -4.44 -5.82
CA SER A 291 -4.08 -4.58 -6.09
C SER A 291 -4.86 -4.79 -4.81
N ARG A 292 -6.03 -4.16 -4.75
CA ARG A 292 -7.02 -4.42 -3.71
C ARG A 292 -7.74 -5.72 -4.03
N ILE A 293 -7.73 -6.69 -3.12
CA ILE A 293 -8.18 -8.05 -3.44
C ILE A 293 -9.63 -8.29 -3.07
N ARG A 294 -10.11 -7.89 -1.88
CA ARG A 294 -11.53 -8.06 -1.54
C ARG A 294 -11.89 -7.26 -0.30
N SER A 295 -13.07 -6.64 -0.31
CA SER A 295 -13.75 -6.31 0.95
C SER A 295 -14.35 -7.58 1.53
N ARG A 296 -14.32 -7.76 2.85
CA ARG A 296 -15.24 -8.70 3.50
C ARG A 296 -16.51 -8.01 3.97
N LEU A 297 -16.56 -6.68 3.87
CA LEU A 297 -17.79 -5.95 4.06
C LEU A 297 -18.80 -6.46 3.03
N THR A 298 -20.02 -6.73 3.50
CA THR A 298 -21.13 -7.12 2.62
C THR A 298 -22.16 -6.01 2.61
N LYS A 299 -23.00 -5.94 1.57
CA LYS A 299 -24.13 -5.00 1.52
C LYS A 299 -25.08 -5.10 2.73
N ASN A 300 -25.06 -6.25 3.41
CA ASN A 300 -25.88 -6.51 4.59
C ASN A 300 -25.23 -6.04 5.89
N ASP A 301 -23.99 -5.55 5.85
CA ASP A 301 -23.29 -4.98 7.00
C ASP A 301 -23.79 -3.54 7.28
N LYS A 302 -25.05 -3.48 7.72
CA LYS A 302 -25.79 -2.23 7.98
C LYS A 302 -25.07 -1.39 9.02
N THR A 303 -24.54 -2.00 10.06
CA THR A 303 -23.81 -1.32 11.14
C THR A 303 -22.63 -0.51 10.61
N LEU A 304 -21.86 -1.07 9.68
CA LEU A 304 -20.67 -0.42 9.15
C LEU A 304 -21.00 0.59 8.06
N THR A 305 -22.01 0.27 7.23
CA THR A 305 -22.57 1.23 6.27
C THR A 305 -23.13 2.45 7.00
N GLU A 306 -23.89 2.28 8.07
CA GLU A 306 -24.47 3.39 8.87
C GLU A 306 -23.41 4.20 9.65
N VAL A 307 -22.33 3.56 10.09
CA VAL A 307 -21.23 4.23 10.81
C VAL A 307 -20.34 5.05 9.86
N CYS A 308 -20.19 4.61 8.61
CA CYS A 308 -19.28 5.21 7.63
C CYS A 308 -19.98 5.99 6.52
N ARG A 309 -21.31 5.92 6.44
CA ARG A 309 -22.16 6.59 5.47
C ARG A 309 -23.49 6.92 6.13
N LYS A 310 -23.77 8.21 6.32
CA LYS A 310 -25.12 8.65 6.66
C LYS A 310 -26.04 8.34 5.47
N ASN A 311 -27.32 8.08 5.74
CA ASN A 311 -28.37 7.69 4.80
C ASN A 311 -28.65 8.64 3.60
N ASP A 312 -27.72 9.48 3.16
CA ASP A 312 -27.93 10.40 2.05
C ASP A 312 -26.79 10.36 1.02
N THR A 313 -27.19 10.28 -0.24
CA THR A 313 -26.40 9.83 -1.39
C THR A 313 -25.37 10.81 -1.94
N THR A 314 -25.05 11.91 -1.26
CA THR A 314 -24.40 13.06 -1.94
C THR A 314 -23.24 13.74 -1.21
N ALA A 315 -22.91 13.45 0.05
CA ALA A 315 -21.84 14.17 0.74
C ALA A 315 -20.96 13.29 1.64
N GLY A 316 -19.65 13.29 1.34
CA GLY A 316 -18.60 12.89 2.29
C GLY A 316 -18.52 11.40 2.62
N ASN A 317 -18.08 10.58 1.66
CA ASN A 317 -17.69 9.21 1.98
C ASN A 317 -16.34 9.22 2.68
N SER A 318 -16.26 8.50 3.81
CA SER A 318 -15.14 8.61 4.74
C SER A 318 -14.15 7.45 4.60
N PRO A 319 -13.07 7.59 3.82
CA PRO A 319 -12.08 6.53 3.63
C PRO A 319 -11.31 6.20 4.92
N LEU A 320 -11.20 7.13 5.87
CA LEU A 320 -10.63 6.83 7.19
C LEU A 320 -11.63 6.13 8.11
N CYS A 321 -12.92 6.11 7.75
CA CYS A 321 -13.89 5.22 8.37
C CYS A 321 -13.66 3.79 7.92
N ALA A 322 -13.78 3.50 6.63
CA ALA A 322 -13.62 2.17 6.03
C ALA A 322 -12.94 2.32 4.66
N GLY A 323 -11.63 2.14 4.61
CA GLY A 323 -10.88 2.49 3.41
C GLY A 323 -9.41 2.80 3.69
N LEU A 324 -8.81 3.50 2.73
CA LEU A 324 -7.40 3.87 2.74
C LEU A 324 -7.15 5.14 1.92
N ILE A 325 -6.24 5.99 2.39
CA ILE A 325 -5.71 7.16 1.71
C ILE A 325 -4.26 6.88 1.36
N LEU A 326 -3.91 7.05 0.08
CA LEU A 326 -2.52 6.95 -0.38
C LEU A 326 -1.91 8.34 -0.44
N TYR A 327 -0.75 8.51 0.16
CA TYR A 327 0.00 9.77 0.15
C TYR A 327 1.10 9.73 -0.89
N SER A 328 1.91 8.68 -0.88
CA SER A 328 3.02 8.56 -1.82
C SER A 328 3.50 7.13 -2.04
N ILE A 329 4.26 6.94 -3.11
CA ILE A 329 5.17 5.82 -3.28
C ILE A 329 6.53 6.34 -3.73
N THR A 330 7.59 5.95 -3.01
CA THR A 330 8.97 6.30 -3.35
C THR A 330 9.71 5.05 -3.79
N PHE A 331 10.33 5.08 -4.95
CA PHE A 331 11.17 4.01 -5.47
C PHE A 331 12.65 4.39 -5.33
N TYR A 332 13.45 3.51 -4.75
CA TYR A 332 14.91 3.63 -4.66
C TYR A 332 15.56 2.49 -5.43
N ARG A 333 16.50 2.81 -6.31
CA ARG A 333 17.42 1.82 -6.88
C ARG A 333 18.46 1.44 -5.82
N ILE A 334 18.59 0.15 -5.55
CA ILE A 334 19.49 -0.42 -4.53
C ILE A 334 20.33 -1.56 -5.08
#